data_AF-A0A3D5P890-F1
#
_entry.id   AF-A0A3D5P890-F1
#
_cell.length_a   1.000
_cell.length_b   1.000
_cell.length_c   1.000
_cell.angle_alpha   90.00
_cell.angle_beta   90.00
_cell.angle_gamma   90.00
#
_symmetry.space_group_name_H-M   'P 1'
#
loop_
_entity.id
_entity.type
_entity.pdbx_description
1 polymer ?
#
loop_
_entity_poly.entity_id
_entity_poly.type
_entity_poly.pdbx_seq_one_letter_code
_entity_poly.pdbx_strand_id
1 'polypeptide(L)'
;MPFTYKKEDFDTSEPYQNLMNIDDPFERQIQEDELKEYAIKLGVPSFGKRLKMYKDSLNPRKNAKLHEVRMTNFTGQPIDLDSGDWTANDFGITKDTQEGTVFACPNPVTITRRIVNIDTGEEKVELVYTKGDKKWRRRIFSKGITSNSRKIVELAECGIAVTSETAKYLVNYLFQLENLNLDIIPEVRSISRLGMIKDIGFSPYVDGIVFDGDDKLKNAYAAIASKGSRDGWVKLMRGLRGTSVELRILLAASFASVLVSPLNINPFFVHIWSGESGSGKTVALMCAASVWGDPHWQGQAYIQNFNA
;
A
#
# COMPACT_ATOMS: atom_id res chain seq x y z
N MET A 1 -14.40 22.79 51.00
CA MET A 1 -14.80 24.22 51.01
C MET A 1 -16.30 24.28 50.77
N PRO A 2 -17.06 25.24 51.33
CA PRO A 2 -18.47 25.36 50.97
C PRO A 2 -18.57 25.73 49.48
N PHE A 3 -19.19 24.86 48.69
CA PHE A 3 -19.47 25.14 47.29
C PHE A 3 -20.31 26.42 47.19
N THR A 4 -19.95 27.29 46.25
CA THR A 4 -20.58 28.61 46.04
C THR A 4 -21.40 28.65 44.76
N TYR A 5 -21.85 27.47 44.29
CA TYR A 5 -22.61 27.35 43.05
C TYR A 5 -24.11 27.56 43.28
N LYS A 6 -24.74 28.31 42.39
CA LYS A 6 -26.19 28.40 42.24
C LYS A 6 -26.71 27.23 41.42
N LYS A 7 -28.03 27.03 41.45
CA LYS A 7 -28.71 26.01 40.64
C LYS A 7 -28.39 26.13 39.15
N GLU A 8 -28.33 27.36 38.65
CA GLU A 8 -28.03 27.70 37.25
C GLU A 8 -26.61 27.29 36.83
N ASP A 9 -25.65 27.29 37.76
CA ASP A 9 -24.25 26.96 37.45
C ASP A 9 -24.08 25.49 37.07
N PHE A 10 -25.00 24.61 37.52
CA PHE A 10 -25.03 23.20 37.11
C PHE A 10 -25.55 22.99 35.68
N ASP A 11 -26.00 24.05 35.00
CA ASP A 11 -26.27 24.03 33.56
C ASP A 11 -25.07 24.50 32.73
N THR A 12 -23.96 24.91 33.38
CA THR A 12 -22.68 25.29 32.72
C THR A 12 -21.60 24.23 32.96
N SER A 13 -20.45 24.36 32.29
CA SER A 13 -19.32 23.42 32.43
C SER A 13 -18.48 23.62 33.70
N GLU A 14 -18.63 24.76 34.38
CA GLU A 14 -17.71 25.21 35.43
C GLU A 14 -17.65 24.29 36.67
N PRO A 15 -18.77 23.83 37.25
CA PRO A 15 -18.71 22.92 38.41
C PRO A 15 -18.07 21.56 38.06
N TYR A 16 -18.25 21.11 36.81
CA TYR A 16 -17.70 19.84 36.33
C TYR A 16 -16.22 19.95 35.97
N GLN A 17 -15.79 21.09 35.41
CA GLN A 17 -14.39 21.38 35.12
C GLN A 17 -13.56 21.46 36.40
N ASN A 18 -14.08 22.14 37.42
CA ASN A 18 -13.40 22.28 38.72
C ASN A 18 -13.21 20.94 39.41
N LEU A 19 -14.17 20.00 39.30
CA LEU A 19 -13.97 18.62 39.76
C LEU A 19 -12.87 17.88 38.98
N MET A 20 -12.80 18.05 37.67
CA MET A 20 -11.83 17.35 36.83
C MET A 20 -10.40 17.90 36.97
N ASN A 21 -10.23 19.13 37.46
CA ASN A 21 -8.93 19.77 37.72
C ASN A 21 -8.29 19.32 39.05
N ILE A 22 -8.96 18.50 39.86
CA ILE A 22 -8.38 17.94 41.10
C ILE A 22 -7.48 16.77 40.71
N ASP A 23 -6.17 16.89 40.92
CA ASP A 23 -5.19 15.87 40.48
C ASP A 23 -5.30 14.54 41.24
N ASP A 24 -5.56 14.58 42.55
CA ASP A 24 -5.66 13.37 43.38
C ASP A 24 -7.01 12.62 43.18
N PRO A 25 -7.00 11.34 42.76
CA PRO A 25 -8.23 10.59 42.51
C PRO A 25 -9.12 10.40 43.75
N PHE A 26 -8.52 10.29 44.94
CA PHE A 26 -9.28 10.08 46.17
C PHE A 26 -9.97 11.37 46.63
N GLU A 27 -9.25 12.49 46.66
CA GLU A 27 -9.82 13.81 46.91
C GLU A 27 -10.90 14.18 45.88
N ARG A 28 -10.68 13.84 44.61
CA ARG A 28 -11.68 14.06 43.55
C ARG A 28 -12.97 13.29 43.82
N GLN A 29 -12.88 12.04 44.27
CA GLN A 29 -14.05 11.22 44.59
C GLN A 29 -14.82 11.79 45.80
N ILE A 30 -14.12 12.22 46.84
CA ILE A 30 -14.75 12.87 48.02
C ILE A 30 -15.49 14.14 47.59
N GLN A 31 -14.86 15.00 46.79
CA GLN A 31 -15.52 16.22 46.31
C GLN A 31 -16.66 15.96 45.32
N GLU A 32 -16.59 14.89 44.52
CA GLU A 32 -17.70 14.47 43.65
C GLU A 32 -18.93 14.08 44.48
N ASP A 33 -18.73 13.35 45.58
CA ASP A 33 -19.81 12.93 46.48
C ASP A 33 -20.40 14.12 47.27
N GLU A 34 -19.55 15.01 47.80
CA GLU A 34 -19.99 16.23 48.48
C GLU A 34 -20.75 17.18 47.52
N LEU A 35 -20.26 17.36 46.29
CA LEU A 35 -20.90 18.23 45.30
C LEU A 35 -22.22 17.65 44.82
N LYS A 36 -22.33 16.32 44.75
CA LYS A 36 -23.59 15.63 44.43
C LYS A 36 -24.65 15.86 45.50
N GLU A 37 -24.30 15.75 46.79
CA GLU A 37 -25.23 16.05 47.88
C GLU A 37 -25.65 17.52 47.87
N TYR A 38 -24.71 18.43 47.60
CA TYR A 38 -24.96 19.85 47.48
C TYR A 38 -25.91 20.17 46.31
N ALA A 39 -25.68 19.56 45.14
CA ALA A 39 -26.53 19.71 43.96
C ALA A 39 -27.96 19.18 44.19
N ILE A 40 -28.12 18.08 44.92
CA ILE A 40 -29.43 17.54 45.29
C ILE A 40 -30.18 18.54 46.20
N LYS A 41 -29.51 19.14 47.19
CA LYS A 41 -30.08 20.16 48.08
C LYS A 41 -30.53 21.42 47.32
N LEU A 42 -29.83 21.77 46.24
CA LEU A 42 -30.18 22.88 45.34
C LEU A 42 -31.25 22.53 44.28
N GLY A 43 -31.77 21.29 44.29
CA GLY A 43 -32.81 20.85 43.36
C GLY A 43 -32.30 20.42 41.98
N VAL A 44 -31.07 19.89 41.91
CA VAL A 44 -30.46 19.30 40.69
C VAL A 44 -30.17 17.80 40.93
N PRO A 45 -31.19 16.92 40.96
CA PRO A 45 -31.00 15.48 41.18
C PRO A 45 -30.28 14.80 40.01
N SER A 46 -30.24 15.44 38.84
CA SER A 46 -29.60 14.93 37.61
C SER A 46 -28.07 15.13 37.57
N PHE A 47 -27.44 15.59 38.65
CA PHE A 47 -26.01 15.89 38.70
C PHE A 47 -25.14 14.74 38.17
N GLY A 48 -25.34 13.52 38.66
CA GLY A 48 -24.54 12.36 38.23
C GLY A 48 -24.66 12.04 36.73
N LYS A 49 -25.85 12.26 36.14
CA LYS A 49 -26.06 12.11 34.69
C LYS A 49 -25.30 13.17 33.91
N ARG A 50 -25.36 14.43 34.36
CA ARG A 50 -24.67 15.56 33.73
C ARG A 50 -23.15 15.44 33.84
N LEU A 51 -22.64 15.04 35.01
CA LEU A 51 -21.21 14.76 35.19
C LEU A 51 -20.73 13.63 34.27
N LYS A 52 -21.52 12.57 34.11
CA LYS A 52 -21.23 11.51 33.13
C LYS A 52 -21.20 12.05 31.69
N MET A 53 -22.17 12.88 31.30
CA MET A 53 -22.19 13.53 29.98
C MET A 53 -20.98 14.45 29.77
N TYR A 54 -20.56 15.17 30.82
CA TYR A 54 -19.36 15.99 30.78
C TYR A 54 -18.08 15.13 30.64
N LYS A 55 -17.92 14.08 31.45
CA LYS A 55 -16.82 13.10 31.31
C LYS A 55 -16.81 12.46 29.91
N ASP A 56 -17.98 12.15 29.36
CA ASP A 56 -18.12 11.63 28.00
C ASP A 56 -17.76 12.68 26.92
N SER A 57 -18.03 13.97 27.16
CA SER A 57 -17.61 15.06 26.28
C SER A 57 -16.09 15.33 26.31
N LEU A 58 -15.44 15.02 27.42
CA LEU A 58 -13.97 15.06 27.50
C LEU A 58 -13.32 13.83 26.86
N ASN A 59 -14.08 12.76 26.64
CA ASN A 59 -13.59 11.53 26.04
C ASN A 59 -13.49 11.68 24.50
N PRO A 60 -12.28 11.70 23.92
CA PRO A 60 -12.08 11.87 22.48
C PRO A 60 -12.72 10.75 21.63
N ARG A 61 -13.01 9.59 22.23
CA ARG A 61 -13.69 8.47 21.55
C ARG A 61 -15.20 8.64 21.43
N LYS A 62 -15.82 9.49 22.26
CA LYS A 62 -17.27 9.73 22.30
C LYS A 62 -17.66 11.09 21.73
N ASN A 63 -16.77 12.06 21.82
CA ASN A 63 -16.88 13.29 21.07
C ASN A 63 -16.14 13.12 19.74
N ALA A 64 -16.92 12.95 18.67
CA ALA A 64 -16.44 13.22 17.31
C ALA A 64 -16.15 14.72 17.18
N LYS A 65 -15.11 15.22 17.89
CA LYS A 65 -14.41 16.40 17.43
C LYS A 65 -13.94 16.06 16.01
N LEU A 66 -14.20 16.96 15.06
CA LEU A 66 -13.55 16.92 13.75
C LEU A 66 -12.09 16.54 13.99
N HIS A 67 -11.67 15.43 13.39
CA HIS A 67 -10.29 14.98 13.45
C HIS A 67 -9.41 16.19 13.13
N GLU A 68 -8.52 16.54 14.06
CA GLU A 68 -7.57 17.63 13.84
C GLU A 68 -6.57 17.11 12.81
N VAL A 69 -6.65 17.64 11.59
CA VAL A 69 -5.82 17.21 10.46
C VAL A 69 -4.35 17.38 10.85
N ARG A 70 -3.61 16.26 10.91
CA ARG A 70 -2.18 16.25 11.19
C ARG A 70 -1.46 15.76 9.95
N MET A 71 -0.80 16.66 9.24
CA MET A 71 -0.06 16.27 8.05
C MET A 71 1.27 15.59 8.40
N THR A 72 1.65 14.58 7.62
CA THR A 72 2.99 14.02 7.63
C THR A 72 4.01 15.11 7.34
N ASN A 73 5.16 15.09 8.00
CA ASN A 73 6.23 16.07 7.82
C ASN A 73 7.60 15.39 7.83
N PHE A 74 7.81 14.46 6.91
CA PHE A 74 9.11 13.86 6.63
C PHE A 74 9.89 14.69 5.61
N THR A 75 11.19 14.81 5.80
CA THR A 75 12.06 15.54 4.88
C THR A 75 12.04 14.90 3.49
N GLY A 76 11.62 15.68 2.49
CA GLY A 76 11.58 15.26 1.09
C GLY A 76 10.53 14.20 0.79
N GLN A 77 9.44 14.15 1.55
CA GLN A 77 8.36 13.20 1.33
C GLN A 77 7.73 13.36 -0.06
N PRO A 78 7.31 12.25 -0.70
CA PRO A 78 6.73 12.28 -2.03
C PRO A 78 5.31 12.84 -2.06
N ILE A 79 4.59 12.76 -0.94
CA ILE A 79 3.20 13.16 -0.80
C ILE A 79 2.91 13.53 0.66
N ASP A 80 2.15 14.59 0.85
CA ASP A 80 1.69 15.05 2.16
C ASP A 80 0.34 14.40 2.47
N LEU A 81 0.24 13.68 3.58
CA LEU A 81 -0.95 12.93 3.96
C LEU A 81 -1.36 13.24 5.39
N ASP A 82 -2.65 13.13 5.67
CA ASP A 82 -3.16 13.15 7.03
C ASP A 82 -2.79 11.86 7.78
N SER A 83 -1.94 11.99 8.80
CA SER A 83 -1.48 10.90 9.66
C SER A 83 -2.46 10.53 10.77
N GLY A 84 -3.65 11.12 10.82
CA GLY A 84 -4.67 10.71 11.77
C GLY A 84 -4.31 11.13 13.19
N ASP A 85 -4.36 10.18 14.12
CA ASP A 85 -3.97 10.42 15.51
C ASP A 85 -2.45 10.44 15.70
N TRP A 86 -1.67 10.13 14.66
CA TRP A 86 -0.23 9.96 14.74
C TRP A 86 0.49 11.27 14.42
N THR A 87 1.62 11.48 15.08
CA THR A 87 2.62 12.47 14.71
C THR A 87 3.67 11.76 13.85
N ALA A 88 3.84 12.21 12.61
CA ALA A 88 4.70 11.56 11.63
C ALA A 88 5.74 12.55 11.09
N ASN A 89 7.00 12.43 11.53
CA ASN A 89 8.10 13.31 11.13
C ASN A 89 9.44 12.55 11.09
N ASP A 90 10.55 13.26 10.83
CA ASP A 90 11.88 12.65 10.70
C ASP A 90 12.38 11.90 11.96
N PHE A 91 11.79 12.16 13.14
CA PHE A 91 12.11 11.46 14.38
C PHE A 91 11.28 10.17 14.57
N GLY A 92 10.33 9.92 13.68
CA GLY A 92 9.52 8.71 13.65
C GLY A 92 8.02 8.99 13.61
N ILE A 93 7.26 7.91 13.74
CA ILE A 93 5.81 7.87 13.76
C ILE A 93 5.39 7.49 15.18
N THR A 94 4.85 8.47 15.90
CA THR A 94 4.52 8.35 17.33
C THR A 94 3.09 8.74 17.63
N LYS A 95 2.56 8.24 18.75
CA LYS A 95 1.25 8.61 19.28
C LYS A 95 1.33 8.71 20.79
N ASP A 96 0.82 9.80 21.34
CA ASP A 96 0.71 9.95 22.79
C ASP A 96 -0.49 9.18 23.32
N THR A 97 -0.27 8.40 24.37
CA THR A 97 -1.28 7.65 25.10
C THR A 97 -1.28 8.04 26.57
N GLN A 98 -2.28 7.61 27.33
CA GLN A 98 -2.35 7.90 28.77
C GLN A 98 -1.16 7.33 29.56
N GLU A 99 -0.52 6.28 29.04
CA GLU A 99 0.60 5.59 29.67
C GLU A 99 1.97 6.06 29.11
N GLY A 100 1.97 7.02 28.18
CA GLY A 100 3.18 7.55 27.54
C GLY A 100 3.13 7.51 26.01
N THR A 101 4.24 7.88 25.36
CA THR A 101 4.36 7.92 23.91
C THR A 101 4.70 6.54 23.35
N VAL A 102 3.90 6.06 22.40
CA VAL A 102 4.15 4.80 21.67
C VAL A 102 4.73 5.08 20.28
N PHE A 103 5.58 4.18 19.80
CA PHE A 103 6.16 4.22 18.45
C PHE A 103 5.50 3.18 17.55
N ALA A 104 5.00 3.62 16.40
CA ALA A 104 4.63 2.73 15.30
C ALA A 104 5.88 2.33 14.51
N CYS A 105 6.71 3.32 14.17
CA CYS A 105 7.91 3.11 13.38
C CYS A 105 8.90 4.26 13.66
N PRO A 106 10.19 3.99 13.95
CA PRO A 106 11.19 5.03 14.13
C PRO A 106 11.68 5.65 12.81
N ASN A 107 11.43 4.99 11.67
CA ASN A 107 11.78 5.53 10.36
C ASN A 107 10.56 6.09 9.61
N PRO A 108 10.76 7.11 8.74
CA PRO A 108 9.71 7.61 7.86
C PRO A 108 9.15 6.53 6.94
N VAL A 109 7.83 6.40 6.93
CA VAL A 109 7.08 5.50 6.06
C VAL A 109 5.80 6.23 5.64
N THR A 110 5.49 6.22 4.35
CA THR A 110 4.26 6.78 3.79
C THR A 110 3.69 5.87 2.70
N ILE A 111 2.45 6.14 2.28
CA ILE A 111 1.78 5.44 1.17
C ILE A 111 1.75 6.39 -0.02
N THR A 112 2.10 5.91 -1.21
CA THR A 112 2.04 6.77 -2.43
C THR A 112 1.04 6.30 -3.47
N ARG A 113 0.65 5.02 -3.43
CA ARG A 113 -0.30 4.44 -4.39
C ARG A 113 -1.10 3.32 -3.75
N ARG A 114 -2.36 3.23 -4.13
CA ARG A 114 -3.20 2.03 -3.96
C ARG A 114 -3.22 1.29 -5.29
N ILE A 115 -3.06 -0.01 -5.26
CA ILE A 115 -2.92 -0.85 -6.45
C ILE A 115 -3.98 -1.94 -6.39
N VAL A 116 -4.85 -2.01 -7.39
CA VAL A 116 -5.95 -2.97 -7.45
C VAL A 116 -5.77 -3.90 -8.63
N ASN A 117 -5.66 -5.19 -8.35
CA ASN A 117 -5.55 -6.20 -9.39
C ASN A 117 -6.90 -6.40 -10.10
N ILE A 118 -6.92 -6.23 -11.42
CA ILE A 118 -8.16 -6.30 -12.21
C ILE A 118 -8.71 -7.72 -12.39
N ASP A 119 -7.86 -8.74 -12.30
CA ASP A 119 -8.28 -10.14 -12.47
C ASP A 119 -8.78 -10.72 -11.13
N THR A 120 -8.11 -10.39 -10.01
CA THR A 120 -8.39 -11.00 -8.69
C THR A 120 -9.13 -10.10 -7.72
N GLY A 121 -9.12 -8.78 -7.94
CA GLY A 121 -9.57 -7.78 -6.96
C GLY A 121 -8.63 -7.63 -5.77
N GLU A 122 -7.45 -8.27 -5.78
CA GLU A 122 -6.48 -8.12 -4.70
C GLU A 122 -5.96 -6.68 -4.62
N GLU A 123 -6.04 -6.10 -3.43
CA GLU A 123 -5.50 -4.79 -3.14
C GLU A 123 -4.08 -4.86 -2.57
N LYS A 124 -3.23 -3.98 -3.08
CA LYS A 124 -1.86 -3.77 -2.65
C LYS A 124 -1.61 -2.27 -2.44
N VAL A 125 -0.59 -1.95 -1.68
CA VAL A 125 -0.18 -0.56 -1.41
C VAL A 125 1.30 -0.39 -1.70
N GLU A 126 1.67 0.72 -2.33
CA GLU A 126 3.07 1.12 -2.48
C GLU A 126 3.50 1.92 -1.25
N LEU A 127 4.32 1.28 -0.41
CA LEU A 127 4.97 1.92 0.72
C LEU A 127 6.27 2.57 0.27
N VAL A 128 6.47 3.81 0.68
CA VAL A 128 7.69 4.57 0.45
C VAL A 128 8.30 4.93 1.79
N TYR A 129 9.57 4.58 1.97
CA TYR A 129 10.24 4.70 3.26
C TYR A 129 11.69 5.08 3.08
N THR A 130 12.27 5.67 4.11
CA THR A 130 13.71 5.99 4.15
C THR A 130 14.34 5.58 5.47
N LYS A 131 15.67 5.59 5.53
CA LYS A 131 16.46 5.34 6.74
C LYS A 131 17.38 6.54 6.98
N GLY A 132 18.37 6.41 7.86
CA GLY A 132 19.38 7.43 8.09
C GLY A 132 20.15 7.86 6.83
N ASP A 133 20.10 7.10 5.74
CA ASP A 133 20.70 7.46 4.45
C ASP A 133 19.88 8.44 3.60
N LYS A 134 18.66 8.80 4.05
CA LYS A 134 17.73 9.73 3.38
C LYS A 134 17.41 9.37 1.91
N LYS A 135 17.62 8.11 1.52
CA LYS A 135 17.22 7.60 0.21
C LYS A 135 15.85 6.96 0.33
N TRP A 136 14.88 7.51 -0.40
CA TRP A 136 13.54 6.94 -0.48
C TRP A 136 13.55 5.64 -1.30
N ARG A 137 12.99 4.59 -0.71
CA ARG A 137 12.81 3.27 -1.32
C ARG A 137 11.33 3.03 -1.48
N ARG A 138 10.94 2.33 -2.55
CA ARG A 138 9.56 1.97 -2.85
C ARG A 138 9.43 0.46 -2.86
N ARG A 139 8.38 -0.06 -2.22
CA ARG A 139 7.98 -1.46 -2.33
C ARG A 139 6.46 -1.59 -2.28
N ILE A 140 5.96 -2.54 -3.05
CA ILE A 140 4.54 -2.90 -3.09
C ILE A 140 4.32 -4.06 -2.12
N PHE A 141 3.29 -3.95 -1.29
CA PHE A 141 2.90 -5.00 -0.34
C PHE A 141 1.40 -5.25 -0.44
N SER A 142 0.97 -6.50 -0.27
CA SER A 142 -0.46 -6.81 -0.23
C SER A 142 -1.12 -6.23 1.02
N LYS A 143 -2.40 -5.87 0.91
CA LYS A 143 -3.21 -5.45 2.06
C LYS A 143 -3.27 -6.51 3.16
N GLY A 144 -3.16 -7.79 2.78
CA GLY A 144 -3.07 -8.92 3.71
C GLY A 144 -1.83 -8.89 4.62
N ILE A 145 -0.75 -8.21 4.23
CA ILE A 145 0.45 -7.99 5.05
C ILE A 145 0.28 -6.71 5.87
N THR A 146 -0.01 -5.58 5.21
CA THR A 146 -0.04 -4.25 5.86
C THR A 146 -1.19 -4.09 6.86
N SER A 147 -2.24 -4.90 6.74
CA SER A 147 -3.40 -4.89 7.65
C SER A 147 -3.34 -5.98 8.72
N ASN A 148 -2.25 -6.76 8.79
CA ASN A 148 -2.13 -7.90 9.70
C ASN A 148 -0.88 -7.76 10.58
N SER A 149 -1.08 -7.62 11.89
CA SER A 149 0.01 -7.42 12.85
C SER A 149 1.01 -8.58 12.93
N ARG A 150 0.63 -9.80 12.54
CA ARG A 150 1.57 -10.94 12.52
C ARG A 150 2.45 -10.91 11.28
N LYS A 151 1.89 -10.53 10.13
CA LYS A 151 2.59 -10.51 8.83
C LYS A 151 3.37 -9.23 8.60
N ILE A 152 2.92 -8.10 9.14
CA ILE A 152 3.58 -6.80 8.94
C ILE A 152 5.04 -6.78 9.41
N VAL A 153 5.44 -7.69 10.30
CA VAL A 153 6.83 -7.84 10.74
C VAL A 153 7.77 -8.19 9.57
N GLU A 154 7.26 -8.81 8.49
CA GLU A 154 8.00 -9.08 7.25
C GLU A 154 8.54 -7.80 6.59
N LEU A 155 7.92 -6.64 6.85
CA LEU A 155 8.43 -5.35 6.36
C LEU A 155 9.84 -5.03 6.88
N ALA A 156 10.26 -5.64 7.99
CA ALA A 156 11.61 -5.52 8.55
C ALA A 156 12.70 -6.00 7.58
N GLU A 157 12.43 -7.03 6.77
CA GLU A 157 13.36 -7.54 5.75
C GLU A 157 13.68 -6.47 4.69
N CYS A 158 12.74 -5.56 4.48
CA CYS A 158 12.87 -4.45 3.54
C CYS A 158 13.51 -3.22 4.20
N GLY A 159 13.66 -3.24 5.53
CA GLY A 159 14.22 -2.17 6.32
C GLY A 159 13.21 -1.21 6.94
N ILE A 160 11.90 -1.49 6.90
CA ILE A 160 10.92 -0.75 7.70
C ILE A 160 11.05 -1.24 9.16
N ALA A 161 11.28 -0.35 10.12
CA ALA A 161 11.61 -0.79 11.48
C ALA A 161 10.33 -1.15 12.25
N VAL A 162 10.02 -2.43 12.28
CA VAL A 162 8.84 -2.99 12.96
C VAL A 162 9.23 -4.26 13.71
N THR A 163 8.66 -4.44 14.90
CA THR A 163 8.81 -5.64 15.73
C THR A 163 7.42 -6.15 16.11
N SER A 164 7.36 -7.34 16.72
CA SER A 164 6.10 -7.87 17.25
C SER A 164 5.43 -6.92 18.26
N GLU A 165 6.20 -6.09 18.96
CA GLU A 165 5.70 -5.10 19.93
C GLU A 165 5.07 -3.89 19.24
N THR A 166 5.69 -3.40 18.15
CA THR A 166 5.22 -2.20 17.42
C THR A 166 4.25 -2.51 16.28
N ALA A 167 4.11 -3.79 15.88
CA ALA A 167 3.31 -4.21 14.74
C ALA A 167 1.86 -3.72 14.75
N LYS A 168 1.18 -3.81 15.90
CA LYS A 168 -0.21 -3.33 16.03
C LYS A 168 -0.34 -1.82 15.80
N TYR A 169 0.68 -1.06 16.19
CA TYR A 169 0.73 0.39 16.04
C TYR A 169 0.98 0.77 14.57
N LEU A 170 1.91 0.08 13.90
CA LEU A 170 2.17 0.31 12.49
C LEU A 170 0.97 -0.05 11.61
N VAL A 171 0.28 -1.16 11.88
CA VAL A 171 -0.98 -1.50 11.19
C VAL A 171 -2.01 -0.39 11.36
N ASN A 172 -2.17 0.12 12.60
CA ASN A 172 -3.12 1.20 12.86
C ASN A 172 -2.75 2.51 12.16
N TYR A 173 -1.46 2.86 12.15
CA TYR A 173 -0.96 4.02 11.42
C TYR A 173 -1.25 3.93 9.93
N LEU A 174 -0.84 2.82 9.28
CA LEU A 174 -1.07 2.64 7.84
C LEU A 174 -2.57 2.62 7.50
N PHE A 175 -3.39 2.03 8.37
CA PHE A 175 -4.85 2.05 8.21
C PHE A 175 -5.41 3.48 8.24
N GLN A 176 -5.02 4.31 9.21
CA GLN A 176 -5.49 5.69 9.28
C GLN A 176 -4.96 6.52 8.10
N LEU A 177 -3.65 6.41 7.82
CA LEU A 177 -2.98 7.12 6.73
C LEU A 177 -3.62 6.84 5.37
N GLU A 178 -4.07 5.61 5.13
CA GLU A 178 -4.75 5.27 3.88
C GLU A 178 -6.19 5.78 3.82
N ASN A 179 -6.99 5.50 4.86
CA ASN A 179 -8.43 5.77 4.84
C ASN A 179 -8.78 7.26 4.95
N LEU A 180 -7.91 8.06 5.58
CA LEU A 180 -8.08 9.51 5.66
C LEU A 180 -7.68 10.23 4.37
N ASN A 181 -7.00 9.55 3.45
CA ASN A 181 -6.41 10.16 2.27
C ASN A 181 -6.78 9.42 0.96
N LEU A 182 -7.96 8.79 0.91
CA LEU A 182 -8.39 8.03 -0.28
C LEU A 182 -8.53 8.89 -1.53
N ASP A 183 -8.85 10.18 -1.36
CA ASP A 183 -8.96 11.20 -2.40
C ASP A 183 -7.60 11.72 -2.88
N ILE A 184 -6.58 11.67 -2.02
CA ILE A 184 -5.22 12.15 -2.32
C ILE A 184 -4.33 11.04 -2.86
N ILE A 185 -4.42 9.82 -2.29
CA ILE A 185 -3.60 8.68 -2.70
C ILE A 185 -4.16 8.08 -3.99
N PRO A 186 -3.43 8.16 -5.12
CA PRO A 186 -3.91 7.67 -6.41
C PRO A 186 -4.09 6.15 -6.38
N GLU A 187 -5.19 5.71 -6.97
CA GLU A 187 -5.47 4.31 -7.25
C GLU A 187 -5.01 3.96 -8.66
N VAL A 188 -4.26 2.86 -8.79
CA VAL A 188 -3.72 2.36 -10.04
C VAL A 188 -4.18 0.92 -10.23
N ARG A 189 -4.53 0.56 -11.45
CA ARG A 189 -4.90 -0.82 -11.78
C ARG A 189 -3.65 -1.65 -12.01
N SER A 190 -3.69 -2.92 -11.62
CA SER A 190 -2.61 -3.87 -11.90
C SER A 190 -3.09 -5.16 -12.50
N ILE A 191 -2.12 -5.89 -13.08
CA ILE A 191 -2.31 -7.26 -13.53
C ILE A 191 -1.06 -8.09 -13.21
N SER A 192 -1.26 -9.39 -12.99
CA SER A 192 -0.17 -10.33 -12.68
C SER A 192 0.25 -11.18 -13.89
N ARG A 193 -0.46 -11.11 -15.02
CA ARG A 193 -0.21 -11.92 -16.23
C ARG A 193 0.05 -11.05 -17.46
N LEU A 194 0.87 -11.55 -18.38
CA LEU A 194 1.03 -11.00 -19.72
C LEU A 194 -0.12 -11.45 -20.62
N GLY A 195 -0.42 -10.67 -21.66
CA GLY A 195 -1.38 -11.08 -22.68
C GLY A 195 -2.61 -10.19 -22.81
N MET A 196 -3.58 -10.67 -23.58
CA MET A 196 -4.82 -9.95 -23.84
C MET A 196 -5.73 -9.93 -22.61
N ILE A 197 -6.16 -8.73 -22.25
CA ILE A 197 -7.12 -8.43 -21.20
C ILE A 197 -8.37 -7.92 -21.88
N LYS A 198 -9.50 -8.55 -21.58
CA LYS A 198 -10.78 -8.21 -22.17
C LYS A 198 -11.11 -6.73 -21.88
N ASP A 199 -11.53 -6.01 -22.92
CA ASP A 199 -11.97 -4.61 -22.87
C ASP A 199 -10.90 -3.58 -22.43
N ILE A 200 -9.65 -4.02 -22.26
CA ILE A 200 -8.53 -3.21 -21.75
C ILE A 200 -7.36 -3.17 -22.74
N GLY A 201 -6.96 -4.32 -23.29
CA GLY A 201 -5.86 -4.41 -24.24
C GLY A 201 -4.80 -5.43 -23.85
N PHE A 202 -3.63 -5.37 -24.47
CA PHE A 202 -2.57 -6.37 -24.30
C PHE A 202 -1.49 -5.91 -23.33
N SER A 203 -1.41 -6.54 -22.15
CA SER A 203 -0.34 -6.28 -21.18
C SER A 203 1.01 -6.80 -21.69
N PRO A 204 2.11 -6.01 -21.62
CA PRO A 204 2.31 -4.80 -20.81
C PRO A 204 2.15 -3.48 -21.58
N TYR A 205 1.55 -3.50 -22.77
CA TYR A 205 1.43 -2.34 -23.66
C TYR A 205 0.16 -1.51 -23.41
N VAL A 206 -0.47 -1.65 -22.24
CA VAL A 206 -1.65 -0.88 -21.85
C VAL A 206 -1.22 0.23 -20.89
N ASP A 207 -1.59 1.47 -21.23
CA ASP A 207 -1.30 2.63 -20.39
C ASP A 207 -2.07 2.57 -19.06
N GLY A 208 -1.42 2.99 -17.98
CA GLY A 208 -2.04 3.09 -16.65
C GLY A 208 -2.25 1.76 -15.91
N ILE A 209 -1.77 0.64 -16.45
CA ILE A 209 -1.75 -0.65 -15.75
C ILE A 209 -0.31 -0.99 -15.34
N VAL A 210 -0.12 -1.22 -14.05
CA VAL A 210 1.19 -1.60 -13.51
C VAL A 210 1.27 -3.11 -13.28
N PHE A 211 2.44 -3.67 -13.45
CA PHE A 211 2.70 -5.03 -12.97
C PHE A 211 2.84 -5.01 -11.46
N ASP A 212 2.07 -5.84 -10.76
CA ASP A 212 2.04 -5.86 -9.29
C ASP A 212 3.07 -6.78 -8.64
N GLY A 213 4.04 -7.25 -9.42
CA GLY A 213 5.24 -7.88 -8.89
C GLY A 213 5.11 -9.36 -8.54
N ASP A 214 4.17 -10.11 -9.14
CA ASP A 214 4.19 -11.58 -9.01
C ASP A 214 5.56 -12.13 -9.44
N ASP A 215 6.29 -12.70 -8.48
CA ASP A 215 7.69 -13.09 -8.66
C ASP A 215 7.89 -14.09 -9.81
N LYS A 216 6.86 -14.87 -10.16
CA LYS A 216 6.93 -15.84 -11.26
C LYS A 216 7.12 -15.19 -12.63
N LEU A 217 6.49 -14.04 -12.86
CA LEU A 217 6.47 -13.38 -14.17
C LEU A 217 7.31 -12.11 -14.22
N LYS A 218 7.87 -11.69 -13.08
CA LYS A 218 8.73 -10.50 -12.97
C LYS A 218 9.86 -10.45 -13.99
N ASN A 219 10.55 -11.57 -14.22
CA ASN A 219 11.65 -11.63 -15.19
C ASN A 219 11.15 -11.50 -16.63
N ALA A 220 10.03 -12.15 -16.98
CA ALA A 220 9.43 -12.05 -18.31
C ALA A 220 8.94 -10.62 -18.59
N TYR A 221 8.33 -9.97 -17.59
CA TYR A 221 7.94 -8.56 -17.67
C TYR A 221 9.15 -7.63 -17.83
N ALA A 222 10.22 -7.84 -17.07
CA ALA A 222 11.44 -7.02 -17.17
C ALA A 222 12.15 -7.19 -18.52
N ALA A 223 12.02 -8.37 -19.15
CA ALA A 223 12.58 -8.63 -20.48
C ALA A 223 11.85 -7.88 -21.60
N ILE A 224 10.59 -7.49 -21.40
CA ILE A 224 9.79 -6.77 -22.40
C ILE A 224 10.22 -5.31 -22.41
N ALA A 225 11.18 -4.99 -23.28
CA ALA A 225 11.67 -3.64 -23.50
C ALA A 225 12.10 -3.45 -24.95
N SER A 226 11.96 -2.23 -25.45
CA SER A 226 12.46 -1.85 -26.77
C SER A 226 13.95 -1.49 -26.69
N LYS A 227 14.77 -2.07 -27.58
CA LYS A 227 16.20 -1.76 -27.69
C LYS A 227 16.65 -1.74 -29.15
N GLY A 228 17.42 -0.72 -29.52
CA GLY A 228 17.93 -0.55 -30.88
C GLY A 228 16.93 0.15 -31.82
N SER A 229 17.04 -0.10 -33.12
CA SER A 229 16.21 0.51 -34.16
C SER A 229 15.25 -0.51 -34.77
N ARG A 230 13.97 -0.13 -34.86
CA ARG A 230 12.93 -0.91 -35.56
C ARG A 230 13.34 -1.24 -36.99
N ASP A 231 13.87 -0.27 -37.73
CA ASP A 231 14.24 -0.48 -39.14
C ASP A 231 15.42 -1.44 -39.28
N GLY A 232 16.37 -1.37 -38.34
CA GLY A 232 17.46 -2.33 -38.23
C GLY A 232 16.95 -3.75 -37.98
N TRP A 233 16.02 -3.91 -37.04
CA TRP A 233 15.39 -5.19 -36.74
C TRP A 233 14.62 -5.73 -37.95
N VAL A 234 13.82 -4.90 -38.61
CA VAL A 234 13.04 -5.28 -39.81
C VAL A 234 13.96 -5.72 -40.95
N LYS A 235 15.06 -5.00 -41.19
CA LYS A 235 16.04 -5.36 -42.23
C LYS A 235 16.67 -6.72 -41.93
N LEU A 236 17.11 -6.95 -40.69
CA LEU A 236 17.69 -8.23 -40.26
C LEU A 236 16.69 -9.39 -40.43
N MET A 237 15.48 -9.24 -39.88
CA MET A 237 14.46 -10.29 -39.93
C MET A 237 13.98 -10.58 -41.35
N ARG A 238 13.93 -9.57 -42.23
CA ARG A 238 13.62 -9.77 -43.65
C ARG A 238 14.68 -10.63 -44.34
N GLY A 239 15.97 -10.40 -44.05
CA GLY A 239 17.06 -11.23 -44.56
C GLY A 239 16.95 -12.67 -44.07
N LEU A 240 16.77 -12.86 -42.76
CA LEU A 240 16.64 -14.18 -42.13
C LEU A 240 15.40 -14.96 -42.61
N ARG A 241 14.28 -14.29 -42.85
CA ARG A 241 13.08 -14.93 -43.44
C ARG A 241 13.31 -15.44 -44.87
N GLY A 242 14.30 -14.92 -45.57
CA GLY A 242 14.68 -15.38 -46.91
C GLY A 242 15.47 -16.69 -46.91
N THR A 243 16.00 -17.14 -45.76
CA THR A 243 16.91 -18.29 -45.70
C THR A 243 16.25 -19.60 -45.32
N SER A 244 15.20 -19.58 -44.49
CA SER A 244 14.62 -20.79 -43.89
C SER A 244 13.10 -20.69 -43.74
N VAL A 245 12.40 -21.81 -44.00
CA VAL A 245 10.95 -21.94 -43.78
C VAL A 245 10.64 -21.92 -42.29
N GLU A 246 11.48 -22.54 -41.48
CA GLU A 246 11.36 -22.66 -40.03
C GLU A 246 11.35 -21.28 -39.36
N LEU A 247 12.28 -20.38 -39.76
CA LEU A 247 12.30 -18.99 -39.28
C LEU A 247 11.05 -18.20 -39.68
N ARG A 248 10.51 -18.46 -40.90
CA ARG A 248 9.24 -17.84 -41.33
C ARG A 248 8.08 -18.29 -40.46
N ILE A 249 8.00 -19.59 -40.16
CA ILE A 249 6.96 -20.15 -39.28
C ILE A 249 7.07 -19.57 -37.88
N LEU A 250 8.28 -19.51 -37.30
CA LEU A 250 8.48 -19.02 -35.93
C LEU A 250 8.16 -17.54 -35.75
N LEU A 251 8.59 -16.69 -36.69
CA LEU A 251 8.25 -15.28 -36.65
C LEU A 251 6.74 -15.08 -36.83
N ALA A 252 6.12 -15.80 -37.77
CA ALA A 252 4.68 -15.74 -37.97
C ALA A 252 3.91 -16.20 -36.72
N ALA A 253 4.33 -17.30 -36.11
CA ALA A 253 3.77 -17.82 -34.86
C ALA A 253 3.92 -16.83 -33.70
N SER A 254 5.09 -16.20 -33.57
CA SER A 254 5.34 -15.18 -32.55
C SER A 254 4.38 -14.01 -32.70
N PHE A 255 4.24 -13.43 -33.91
CA PHE A 255 3.27 -12.36 -34.17
C PHE A 255 1.81 -12.80 -34.01
N ALA A 256 1.47 -14.03 -34.39
CA ALA A 256 0.12 -14.54 -34.28
C ALA A 256 -0.34 -14.78 -32.83
N SER A 257 0.59 -14.86 -31.86
CA SER A 257 0.26 -15.10 -30.45
C SER A 257 -0.75 -14.09 -29.86
N VAL A 258 -0.68 -12.82 -30.26
CA VAL A 258 -1.59 -11.76 -29.76
C VAL A 258 -2.97 -11.78 -30.41
N LEU A 259 -3.13 -12.52 -31.52
CA LEU A 259 -4.37 -12.65 -32.26
C LEU A 259 -5.26 -13.79 -31.73
N VAL A 260 -4.72 -14.68 -30.89
CA VAL A 260 -5.43 -15.85 -30.35
C VAL A 260 -6.72 -15.43 -29.64
N SER A 261 -6.63 -14.44 -28.75
CA SER A 261 -7.79 -13.97 -27.99
C SER A 261 -8.77 -13.14 -28.85
N PRO A 262 -8.35 -12.14 -29.65
CA PRO A 262 -9.26 -11.40 -30.53
C PRO A 262 -10.02 -12.27 -31.55
N LEU A 263 -9.38 -13.31 -32.07
CA LEU A 263 -10.00 -14.22 -33.04
C LEU A 263 -10.78 -15.36 -32.40
N ASN A 264 -10.75 -15.46 -31.06
CA ASN A 264 -11.39 -16.53 -30.29
C ASN A 264 -11.00 -17.94 -30.79
N ILE A 265 -9.70 -18.14 -31.01
CA ILE A 265 -9.14 -19.44 -31.44
C ILE A 265 -8.39 -20.11 -30.28
N ASN A 266 -8.13 -21.41 -30.41
CA ASN A 266 -7.37 -22.15 -29.42
C ASN A 266 -5.89 -21.71 -29.42
N PRO A 267 -5.23 -21.69 -28.25
CA PRO A 267 -3.78 -21.54 -28.16
C PRO A 267 -3.07 -22.61 -29.00
N PHE A 268 -1.94 -22.23 -29.58
CA PHE A 268 -1.10 -23.12 -30.37
C PHE A 268 0.35 -23.03 -29.89
N PHE A 269 1.14 -24.07 -30.19
CA PHE A 269 2.58 -24.09 -29.93
C PHE A 269 3.32 -24.51 -31.20
N VAL A 270 4.54 -24.00 -31.36
CA VAL A 270 5.45 -24.42 -32.42
C VAL A 270 6.65 -25.08 -31.76
N HIS A 271 6.90 -26.34 -32.11
CA HIS A 271 8.03 -27.11 -31.60
C HIS A 271 9.08 -27.27 -32.69
N ILE A 272 10.29 -26.73 -32.45
CA ILE A 272 11.42 -26.90 -33.36
C ILE A 272 12.20 -28.14 -32.94
N TRP A 273 12.19 -29.15 -33.79
CA TRP A 273 12.93 -30.39 -33.55
C TRP A 273 14.08 -30.55 -34.55
N SER A 274 15.22 -31.01 -34.06
CA SER A 274 16.38 -31.37 -34.87
C SER A 274 17.23 -32.37 -34.10
N GLY A 275 17.53 -33.51 -34.71
CA GLY A 275 18.40 -34.56 -34.15
C GLY A 275 19.86 -34.13 -33.99
N GLU A 276 20.29 -33.10 -34.72
CA GLU A 276 21.65 -32.56 -34.62
C GLU A 276 21.72 -31.37 -33.65
N SER A 277 22.84 -31.27 -32.93
CA SER A 277 23.23 -30.06 -32.19
C SER A 277 23.77 -29.01 -33.16
N GLY A 278 23.61 -27.73 -32.85
CA GLY A 278 24.13 -26.64 -33.70
C GLY A 278 23.29 -26.26 -34.92
N SER A 279 22.11 -26.85 -35.12
CA SER A 279 21.22 -26.58 -36.26
C SER A 279 20.48 -25.23 -36.22
N GLY A 280 20.88 -24.31 -35.34
CA GLY A 280 20.28 -22.97 -35.26
C GLY A 280 18.97 -22.89 -34.47
N LYS A 281 18.52 -23.94 -33.78
CA LYS A 281 17.29 -23.94 -32.94
C LYS A 281 17.24 -22.75 -31.97
N THR A 282 18.32 -22.53 -31.23
CA THR A 282 18.42 -21.42 -30.26
C THR A 282 18.33 -20.06 -30.96
N VAL A 283 19.04 -19.89 -32.08
CA VAL A 283 19.01 -18.64 -32.87
C VAL A 283 17.60 -18.37 -33.38
N ALA A 284 16.89 -19.41 -33.84
CA ALA A 284 15.53 -19.30 -34.32
C ALA A 284 14.55 -18.89 -33.19
N LEU A 285 14.73 -19.44 -31.99
CA LEU A 285 13.98 -19.04 -30.80
C LEU A 285 14.28 -17.58 -30.40
N MET A 286 15.55 -17.16 -30.44
CA MET A 286 15.95 -15.78 -30.21
C MET A 286 15.29 -14.81 -31.20
N CYS A 287 15.19 -15.19 -32.47
CA CYS A 287 14.48 -14.37 -33.47
C CYS A 287 13.00 -14.21 -33.10
N ALA A 288 12.33 -15.29 -32.71
CA ALA A 288 10.93 -15.26 -32.28
C ALA A 288 10.72 -14.43 -31.00
N ALA A 289 11.61 -14.57 -30.01
CA ALA A 289 11.57 -13.84 -28.75
C ALA A 289 11.80 -12.33 -28.93
N SER A 290 12.69 -11.95 -29.85
CA SER A 290 13.02 -10.54 -30.14
C SER A 290 11.86 -9.71 -30.69
N VAL A 291 10.74 -10.34 -31.05
CA VAL A 291 9.49 -9.65 -31.38
C VAL A 291 8.92 -8.93 -30.15
N TRP A 292 9.11 -9.50 -28.95
CA TRP A 292 8.46 -9.06 -27.72
C TRP A 292 9.42 -8.48 -26.69
N GLY A 293 10.64 -8.97 -26.60
CA GLY A 293 11.58 -8.54 -25.55
C GLY A 293 13.00 -9.00 -25.79
N ASP A 294 13.83 -8.91 -24.76
CA ASP A 294 15.24 -9.31 -24.81
C ASP A 294 15.36 -10.81 -25.15
N PRO A 295 15.93 -11.15 -26.32
CA PRO A 295 16.10 -12.53 -26.75
C PRO A 295 17.31 -13.20 -26.11
N HIS A 296 18.09 -12.52 -25.26
CA HIS A 296 19.20 -13.14 -24.57
C HIS A 296 18.68 -14.19 -23.58
N TRP A 297 19.36 -15.33 -23.49
CA TRP A 297 18.94 -16.47 -22.66
C TRP A 297 19.58 -16.48 -21.27
N GLN A 298 20.46 -15.51 -20.96
CA GLN A 298 21.10 -15.36 -19.64
C GLN A 298 20.51 -14.15 -18.91
N GLY A 299 20.20 -14.29 -17.62
CA GLY A 299 19.65 -13.22 -16.78
C GLY A 299 18.12 -13.20 -16.73
N GLN A 300 17.52 -12.00 -16.66
CA GLN A 300 16.06 -11.79 -16.72
C GLN A 300 15.56 -11.93 -18.17
N ALA A 301 15.67 -13.14 -18.71
CA ALA A 301 15.45 -13.45 -20.12
C ALA A 301 13.96 -13.71 -20.44
N TYR A 302 13.51 -13.30 -21.63
CA TYR A 302 12.19 -13.68 -22.15
C TYR A 302 12.13 -15.18 -22.46
N ILE A 303 13.25 -15.76 -22.91
CA ILE A 303 13.38 -17.20 -23.14
C ILE A 303 13.59 -17.90 -21.80
N GLN A 304 12.71 -18.85 -21.49
CA GLN A 304 12.81 -19.70 -20.30
C GLN A 304 13.22 -21.13 -20.67
N ASN A 305 13.77 -21.85 -19.70
CA ASN A 305 14.06 -23.28 -19.84
C ASN A 305 12.92 -24.12 -19.22
N PHE A 306 12.91 -25.42 -19.51
CA PHE A 306 11.91 -26.34 -18.95
C PHE A 306 12.19 -26.73 -17.49
N ASN A 307 13.32 -26.29 -16.91
CA ASN A 307 13.74 -26.64 -15.54
C ASN A 307 13.34 -25.54 -14.53
N ALA A 308 12.21 -24.87 -14.78
CA ALA A 308 11.69 -23.80 -13.93
C ALA A 308 11.07 -24.36 -12.63
#